data_AF-G4ZG62-F1
#
_entry.id   AF-G4ZG62-F1
#
_cell.length_a   1.000
_cell.length_b   1.000
_cell.length_c   1.000
_cell.angle_alpha   90.00
_cell.angle_beta   90.00
_cell.angle_gamma   90.00
#
_symmetry.space_group_name_H-M   'P 1'
#
loop_
_entity.id
_entity.type
_entity.pdbx_description
1 polymer ?
#
loop_
_entity_poly.entity_id
_entity_poly.type
_entity_poly.pdbx_seq_one_letter_code
_entity_poly.pdbx_strand_id
1 'polypeptide(L)'
;MVANKQLAAFFCTSRGECLFSCNLCNSVRKQLAGSGYSNLVAHLASKHAGYEATYASLQASPDRPLQAFGFVAVEASHLFQWVRWIIERNMPVHEVEEALTR
;
A
#
# COMPACT_ATOMS: atom_id res chain seq x y z
N MET A 1 -19.30 -0.83 -7.31
CA MET A 1 -18.18 -0.66 -8.27
C MET A 1 -17.21 0.33 -7.65
N VAL A 2 -15.93 -0.04 -7.48
CA VAL A 2 -14.93 0.85 -6.86
C VAL A 2 -14.56 1.96 -7.84
N ALA A 3 -14.43 3.20 -7.38
CA ALA A 3 -14.08 4.29 -8.29
C ALA A 3 -12.65 4.15 -8.81
N ASN A 4 -12.43 4.37 -10.11
CA ASN A 4 -11.08 4.32 -10.73
C ASN A 4 -10.06 5.18 -10.00
N LYS A 5 -10.49 6.32 -9.44
CA LYS A 5 -9.67 7.20 -8.62
C LYS A 5 -9.13 6.49 -7.36
N GLN A 6 -9.95 5.66 -6.70
CA GLN A 6 -9.55 4.93 -5.49
C GLN A 6 -8.55 3.82 -5.82
N LEU A 7 -8.81 3.06 -6.88
CA LEU A 7 -7.90 2.01 -7.35
C LEU A 7 -6.54 2.60 -7.76
N ALA A 8 -6.55 3.71 -8.52
CA ALA A 8 -5.33 4.40 -8.90
C ALA A 8 -4.57 4.95 -7.69
N ALA A 9 -5.26 5.55 -6.72
CA ALA A 9 -4.62 6.06 -5.51
C ALA A 9 -3.98 4.95 -4.66
N PHE A 10 -4.56 3.75 -4.65
CA PHE A 10 -4.05 2.62 -3.89
C PHE A 10 -2.84 1.96 -4.57
N PHE A 11 -2.93 1.69 -5.88
CA PHE A 11 -1.92 0.92 -6.60
C PHE A 11 -0.86 1.75 -7.32
N CYS A 12 -1.05 3.07 -7.43
CA CYS A 12 -0.11 3.94 -8.15
C CYS A 12 0.37 5.11 -7.29
N THR A 13 1.66 5.41 -7.38
CA THR A 13 2.30 6.54 -6.71
C THR A 13 2.63 7.62 -7.74
N SER A 14 2.31 8.88 -7.45
CA SER A 14 2.70 10.02 -8.31
C SER A 14 4.20 10.29 -8.18
N ARG A 15 4.91 10.40 -9.31
CA ARG A 15 6.34 10.77 -9.36
C ARG A 15 6.56 12.24 -9.77
N GLY A 16 5.49 13.02 -9.92
CA GLY A 16 5.54 14.38 -10.49
C GLY A 16 5.31 14.39 -12.01
N GLU A 17 5.11 15.57 -12.59
CA GLU A 17 4.97 15.79 -14.05
C GLU A 17 3.94 14.88 -14.76
N CYS A 18 2.86 14.53 -14.05
CA CYS A 18 1.84 13.58 -14.52
C CYS A 18 2.36 12.15 -14.81
N LEU A 19 3.47 11.75 -14.19
CA LEU A 19 3.98 10.38 -14.19
C LEU A 19 3.51 9.64 -12.94
N PHE A 20 3.04 8.41 -13.14
CA PHE A 20 2.60 7.51 -12.08
C PHE A 20 3.35 6.20 -12.16
N SER A 21 3.86 5.70 -11.05
CA SER A 21 4.45 4.36 -10.96
C SER A 21 3.47 3.39 -10.34
N CYS A 22 3.30 2.23 -10.97
CA CYS A 22 2.56 1.11 -10.37
C CYS A 22 3.39 0.48 -9.25
N ASN A 23 2.82 0.35 -8.06
CA ASN A 23 3.52 -0.19 -6.90
C ASN A 23 3.67 -1.73 -6.94
N LEU A 24 2.94 -2.43 -7.83
CA LEU A 24 3.04 -3.90 -8.02
C LEU A 24 4.19 -4.31 -8.94
N CYS A 25 4.46 -3.54 -10.00
CA CYS A 25 5.48 -3.87 -11.01
C CYS A 25 6.50 -2.77 -11.28
N ASN A 26 6.43 -1.65 -10.54
CA ASN A 26 7.25 -0.45 -10.74
C ASN A 26 7.17 0.17 -12.15
N SER A 27 6.20 -0.24 -12.98
CA SER A 27 6.05 0.32 -14.32
C SER A 27 5.55 1.77 -14.24
N VAL A 28 6.17 2.65 -15.04
CA VAL A 28 5.81 4.07 -15.08
C VAL A 28 4.83 4.32 -16.21
N ARG A 29 3.77 5.05 -15.92
CA ARG A 29 2.73 5.46 -16.86
C ARG A 29 2.60 6.97 -16.86
N LYS A 30 2.66 7.54 -18.05
CA LYS A 30 2.35 8.96 -18.27
C LYS A 30 0.83 9.12 -18.34
N GLN A 31 0.33 10.10 -17.60
CA GLN A 31 -1.06 10.53 -17.64
C GLN A 31 -1.09 11.94 -18.23
N LEU A 32 -2.07 12.26 -19.07
CA LEU A 32 -2.30 13.65 -19.46
C LEU A 32 -3.03 14.37 -18.33
N ALA A 33 -2.72 15.65 -18.12
CA ALA A 33 -3.52 16.50 -17.24
C ALA A 33 -4.98 16.49 -17.72
N GLY A 34 -5.93 16.20 -16.82
CA GLY A 34 -7.36 16.13 -17.13
C GLY A 34 -7.87 14.82 -17.75
N SER A 35 -7.02 13.82 -18.03
CA SER A 35 -7.43 12.58 -18.72
C SER A 35 -8.07 11.51 -17.81
N GLY A 36 -8.29 11.81 -16.52
CA GLY A 36 -8.79 10.83 -15.54
C GLY A 36 -7.78 9.72 -15.22
N TYR A 37 -8.27 8.61 -14.64
CA TYR A 37 -7.44 7.49 -14.13
C TYR A 37 -7.54 6.20 -14.95
N SER A 38 -8.26 6.25 -16.08
CA SER A 38 -8.62 5.06 -16.87
C SER A 38 -7.39 4.34 -17.42
N ASN A 39 -6.33 5.06 -17.77
CA ASN A 39 -5.06 4.50 -18.24
C ASN A 39 -4.34 3.69 -17.15
N LEU A 40 -4.38 4.14 -15.89
CA LEU A 40 -3.78 3.44 -14.75
C LEU A 40 -4.56 2.18 -14.43
N VAL A 41 -5.90 2.26 -14.42
CA VAL A 41 -6.75 1.08 -14.20
C VAL A 41 -6.65 0.07 -15.35
N ALA A 42 -6.55 0.52 -16.60
CA ALA A 42 -6.32 -0.36 -17.75
C ALA A 42 -4.96 -1.08 -17.65
N HIS A 43 -3.93 -0.40 -17.10
CA HIS A 43 -2.67 -1.06 -16.78
C HIS A 43 -2.86 -2.16 -15.71
N LEU A 44 -3.61 -1.89 -14.65
CA LEU A 44 -3.91 -2.88 -13.61
C LEU A 44 -4.65 -4.09 -14.20
N ALA A 45 -5.73 -3.85 -14.95
CA ALA A 45 -6.52 -4.91 -15.56
C ALA A 45 -5.71 -5.79 -16.54
N SER A 46 -4.72 -5.22 -17.23
CA SER A 46 -3.91 -5.95 -18.22
C SER A 46 -2.71 -6.70 -17.63
N LYS A 47 -2.15 -6.24 -16.50
CA LYS A 47 -0.91 -6.80 -15.91
C LYS A 47 -1.09 -7.45 -14.56
N HIS A 48 -2.18 -7.16 -13.85
CA HIS A 48 -2.41 -7.56 -12.47
C HIS A 48 -3.79 -8.21 -12.34
N ALA A 49 -3.86 -9.51 -12.59
CA ALA A 49 -5.09 -10.28 -12.41
C ALA A 49 -5.55 -10.22 -10.94
N GLY A 50 -6.85 -10.07 -10.72
CA GLY A 50 -7.44 -10.09 -9.37
C GLY A 50 -7.20 -8.82 -8.53
N TYR A 51 -6.64 -7.74 -9.10
CA TYR A 51 -6.35 -6.51 -8.35
C TYR A 51 -7.58 -5.92 -7.63
N GLU A 52 -8.77 -6.01 -8.22
CA GLU A 52 -10.02 -5.56 -7.59
C GLU A 52 -10.40 -6.41 -6.37
N ALA A 53 -10.22 -7.73 -6.44
CA ALA A 53 -10.48 -8.63 -5.32
C ALA A 53 -9.48 -8.38 -4.18
N THR A 54 -8.21 -8.18 -4.51
CA THR A 54 -7.18 -7.79 -3.52
C THR A 54 -7.56 -6.49 -2.83
N TYR A 55 -7.94 -5.46 -3.58
CA TYR A 55 -8.40 -4.20 -3.00
C TYR A 55 -9.62 -4.39 -2.11
N ALA A 56 -10.65 -5.11 -2.57
CA ALA A 56 -11.85 -5.38 -1.78
C ALA A 56 -11.55 -6.12 -0.47
N SER A 57 -10.67 -7.13 -0.52
CA SER A 57 -10.27 -7.90 0.68
C SER A 57 -9.56 -7.03 1.73
N LEU A 58 -8.67 -6.15 1.28
CA LEU A 58 -7.94 -5.24 2.18
C LEU A 58 -8.87 -4.18 2.79
N GLN A 59 -9.86 -3.71 2.02
CA GLN A 59 -10.84 -2.75 2.53
C GLN A 59 -11.86 -3.38 3.50
N ALA A 60 -12.14 -4.68 3.38
CA ALA A 60 -13.10 -5.39 4.21
C ALA A 60 -12.51 -5.87 5.56
N SER A 61 -11.18 -5.87 5.71
CA SER A 61 -10.51 -6.35 6.92
C SER A 61 -10.77 -5.43 8.13
N PRO A 62 -11.34 -5.92 9.24
CA PRO A 62 -11.62 -5.13 10.43
C PRO A 62 -10.33 -4.74 11.18
N ASP A 63 -9.37 -5.67 11.24
CA ASP A 63 -7.97 -5.35 11.52
C ASP A 63 -7.41 -4.73 10.25
N ARG A 64 -7.36 -3.39 10.17
CA ARG A 64 -6.80 -2.70 9.01
C ARG A 64 -5.28 -2.94 9.01
N PRO A 65 -4.74 -3.91 8.23
CA PRO A 65 -3.32 -4.15 8.26
C PRO A 65 -2.61 -2.97 7.60
N LEU A 66 -1.31 -2.81 7.83
CA LEU A 66 -0.54 -1.69 7.27
C LEU A 66 -0.67 -1.63 5.74
N GLN A 67 -0.82 -2.79 5.09
CA GLN A 67 -1.04 -2.98 3.66
C GLN A 67 -2.37 -2.40 3.15
N ALA A 68 -3.37 -2.19 4.01
CA ALA A 68 -4.60 -1.50 3.61
C ALA A 68 -4.41 0.02 3.43
N PHE A 69 -3.28 0.58 3.89
CA PHE A 69 -2.89 1.95 3.57
C PHE A 69 -2.10 2.07 2.26
N GLY A 70 -1.85 0.95 1.58
CA GLY A 70 -1.13 0.88 0.31
C GLY A 70 0.16 0.07 0.41
N PHE A 71 1.12 0.43 -0.42
CA PHE A 71 2.40 -0.26 -0.51
C PHE A 71 3.39 0.38 0.46
N VAL A 72 3.68 -0.33 1.54
CA VAL A 72 4.56 0.15 2.60
C VAL A 72 5.92 -0.52 2.50
N ALA A 73 7.00 0.21 2.79
CA ALA A 73 8.34 -0.35 2.84
C ALA A 73 8.41 -1.52 3.85
N VAL A 74 9.29 -2.48 3.58
CA VAL A 74 9.46 -3.66 4.45
C VAL A 74 9.89 -3.24 5.84
N GLU A 75 10.79 -2.27 5.94
CA GLU A 75 11.31 -1.70 7.18
C GLU A 75 10.19 -1.06 8.01
N ALA A 76 9.32 -0.28 7.36
CA ALA A 76 8.16 0.32 8.02
C ALA A 76 7.13 -0.74 8.45
N SER A 77 7.00 -1.83 7.70
CA SER A 77 6.14 -2.96 8.07
C SER A 77 6.66 -3.68 9.31
N HIS A 78 7.98 -3.94 9.39
CA HIS A 78 8.61 -4.53 10.56
C HIS A 78 8.47 -3.63 11.78
N LEU A 79 8.74 -2.32 11.64
CA LEU A 79 8.59 -1.38 12.74
C LEU A 79 7.16 -1.34 13.26
N PHE A 80 6.16 -1.32 12.37
CA PHE A 80 4.76 -1.39 12.77
C PHE A 80 4.43 -2.67 13.54
N GLN A 81 4.91 -3.83 13.07
CA GLN A 81 4.70 -5.11 13.76
C GLN A 81 5.33 -5.12 15.17
N TRP A 82 6.53 -4.55 15.32
CA TRP A 82 7.18 -4.40 16.63
C TRP A 82 6.37 -3.49 17.55
N VAL A 83 5.96 -2.31 17.09
CA VAL A 83 5.14 -1.38 17.89
C VAL A 83 3.82 -2.03 18.31
N ARG A 84 3.16 -2.73 17.37
CA ARG A 84 1.93 -3.46 17.66
C ARG A 84 2.15 -4.52 18.74
N TRP A 85 3.25 -5.29 18.66
CA TRP A 85 3.60 -6.32 19.64
C TRP A 85 3.84 -5.75 21.04
N ILE A 86 4.54 -4.61 21.15
CA ILE A 86 4.75 -3.87 22.42
C ILE A 86 3.40 -3.49 23.04
N ILE A 87 2.49 -2.91 22.25
CA ILE A 87 1.18 -2.45 22.70
C ILE A 87 0.30 -3.63 23.11
N GLU A 88 0.18 -4.65 22.27
CA GLU A 88 -0.68 -5.81 22.52
C GLU A 88 -0.26 -6.61 23.76
N ARG A 89 1.04 -6.62 24.08
CA ARG A 89 1.58 -7.29 25.28
C ARG A 89 1.83 -6.36 26.45
N ASN A 90 1.54 -5.07 26.32
CA ASN A 90 1.80 -4.05 27.32
C ASN A 90 3.25 -4.08 27.85
N MET A 91 4.22 -4.25 26.94
CA MET A 91 5.64 -4.28 27.29
C MET A 91 6.21 -2.85 27.32
N PRO A 92 7.18 -2.59 28.18
CA PRO A 92 7.87 -1.31 28.20
C PRO A 92 8.84 -1.20 27.01
N VAL A 93 8.90 -0.01 26.40
CA VAL A 93 9.67 0.23 25.16
C VAL A 93 11.16 -0.09 25.31
N HIS A 94 11.72 0.02 26.52
CA HIS A 94 13.14 -0.27 26.77
C HIS A 94 13.52 -1.75 26.54
N GLU A 95 12.58 -2.69 26.62
CA GLU A 95 12.85 -4.12 26.34
C GLU A 95 13.26 -4.37 24.88
N VAL A 96 12.93 -3.45 23.97
CA VAL A 96 13.32 -3.53 22.55
C VAL A 96 14.72 -2.96 22.31
N GLU A 97 15.22 -2.14 23.24
CA GLU A 97 16.58 -1.55 23.20
C GLU A 97 17.60 -2.39 23.99
N GLU A 98 17.13 -3.37 24.76
CA GLU A 98 17.97 -4.26 25.56
C GLU A 98 18.82 -5.18 24.66
N ALA A 99 20.14 -5.18 24.88
CA ALA A 99 21.09 -5.93 24.06
C ALA A 99 20.92 -7.45 24.12
N LEU A 100 20.21 -7.97 25.13
CA LEU A 100 19.92 -9.40 25.31
C LEU A 100 18.74 -9.90 24.46
N THR A 101 17.85 -9.01 24.02
CA THR A 101 16.62 -9.35 23.27
C THR A 101 16.63 -8.85 21.82
N ARG A 102 17.69 -8.14 21.40
CA ARG A 102 17.88 -7.60 20.05
C ARG A 102 18.46 -8.59 19.04
#